data_AF-A0A2K3J940-F1
#
_entry.id   AF-A0A2K3J940-F1
#
_cell.length_a   1.000
_cell.length_b   1.000
_cell.length_c   1.000
_cell.angle_alpha   90.00
_cell.angle_beta   90.00
_cell.angle_gamma   90.00
#
_symmetry.space_group_name_H-M   'P 1'
#
loop_
_entity.id
_entity.type
_entity.pdbx_description
1 polymer ?
#
loop_
_entity_poly.entity_id
_entity_poly.type
_entity_poly.pdbx_seq_one_letter_code
_entity_poly.pdbx_strand_id
1 'polypeptide(L)'
;MEKVYVDENNKAFVICPKCGFEKNVDANRFRKTKNKVTGKCKCIEGFDFTLEYRKHYRKKVQLPCEYIVQEKGEKGEAIIWELSLSGIQFETMRPNKISSDDILDVKFKLDNPLKSEIHRFAKVIWTKNRNVGAQFSKSKLYDKDLGFYLKK
;
A
#
# COMPACT_ATOMS: atom_id res chain seq x y z
N MET A 1 10.53 4.43 -16.46
CA MET A 1 10.72 2.98 -16.27
C MET A 1 9.35 2.31 -16.35
N GLU A 2 9.24 1.24 -17.12
CA GLU A 2 7.98 0.58 -17.40
C GLU A 2 7.44 -0.15 -16.16
N LYS A 3 6.11 -0.13 -15.97
CA LYS A 3 5.42 -0.84 -14.89
C LYS A 3 4.72 -2.06 -15.46
N VAL A 4 5.04 -3.22 -14.90
CA VAL A 4 4.36 -4.48 -15.18
C VAL A 4 3.47 -4.79 -13.98
N TYR A 5 2.17 -4.92 -14.21
CA TYR A 5 1.19 -5.20 -13.17
C TYR A 5 1.17 -6.69 -12.85
N VAL A 6 1.15 -6.99 -11.55
CA VAL A 6 1.08 -8.36 -11.06
C VAL A 6 -0.39 -8.77 -10.92
N ASP A 7 -0.72 -9.93 -11.47
CA ASP A 7 -2.07 -10.50 -11.44
C ASP A 7 -2.43 -11.11 -10.08
N GLU A 8 -3.63 -11.69 -9.99
CA GLU A 8 -4.13 -12.28 -8.76
C GLU A 8 -3.40 -13.56 -8.34
N ASN A 9 -2.77 -14.23 -9.29
CA ASN A 9 -1.97 -15.44 -9.11
C ASN A 9 -0.49 -15.13 -8.82
N ASN A 10 -0.16 -13.86 -8.56
CA ASN A 10 1.21 -13.36 -8.42
C ASN A 10 2.08 -13.60 -9.66
N LYS A 11 1.51 -13.54 -10.86
CA LYS A 11 2.23 -13.58 -12.13
C LYS A 11 2.29 -12.19 -12.75
N ALA A 12 3.37 -11.94 -13.49
CA ALA A 12 3.60 -10.71 -14.23
C ALA A 12 3.82 -11.04 -15.70
N PHE A 13 3.02 -10.43 -16.57
CA PHE A 13 3.14 -10.60 -18.01
C PHE A 13 4.11 -9.56 -18.57
N VAL A 14 5.30 -10.00 -18.97
CA VAL A 14 6.37 -9.12 -19.44
C VAL A 14 6.53 -9.28 -20.94
N ILE A 15 6.54 -8.17 -21.66
CA ILE A 15 6.73 -8.13 -23.12
C ILE A 15 8.08 -7.47 -23.41
N CYS A 16 8.89 -8.09 -24.26
CA CYS A 16 10.15 -7.49 -24.70
C CYS A 16 9.87 -6.28 -25.60
N PRO A 17 10.42 -5.09 -25.31
CA PRO A 17 10.14 -3.89 -26.09
C PRO A 17 10.74 -3.90 -27.51
N LYS A 18 11.71 -4.76 -27.80
CA LYS A 18 12.35 -4.84 -29.14
C LYS A 18 11.71 -5.86 -30.06
N CYS A 19 11.37 -7.05 -29.56
CA CYS A 19 10.88 -8.15 -30.42
C CYS A 19 9.48 -8.64 -30.07
N GLY A 20 8.82 -8.07 -29.06
CA GLY A 20 7.48 -8.48 -28.63
C GLY A 20 7.43 -9.85 -27.94
N PHE A 21 8.56 -10.50 -27.65
CA PHE A 21 8.56 -11.78 -26.95
C PHE A 21 7.93 -11.66 -25.56
N GLU A 22 6.97 -12.53 -25.27
CA GLU A 22 6.16 -12.49 -24.06
C GLU A 22 6.59 -13.58 -23.08
N LYS A 23 6.58 -13.26 -21.78
CA LYS A 23 6.88 -14.21 -20.73
C LYS A 23 6.07 -13.94 -19.47
N ASN A 24 5.47 -15.01 -18.94
CA ASN A 24 4.89 -15.00 -17.60
C ASN A 24 5.97 -15.24 -16.55
N VAL A 25 6.09 -14.32 -15.61
CA VAL A 25 7.09 -14.35 -14.53
C VAL A 25 6.38 -14.51 -13.19
N ASP A 26 6.85 -15.41 -12.34
CA ASP A 26 6.42 -15.53 -10.95
C ASP A 26 6.95 -14.34 -10.14
N ALA A 27 6.05 -13.43 -9.77
CA ALA A 27 6.36 -12.19 -9.10
C ALA A 27 6.74 -12.40 -7.61
N ASN A 28 6.38 -13.53 -6.99
CA ASN A 28 6.74 -13.79 -5.59
C ASN A 28 8.25 -13.79 -5.37
N ARG A 29 9.02 -14.19 -6.38
CA ARG A 29 10.49 -14.22 -6.37
C ARG A 29 11.12 -12.84 -6.20
N PHE A 30 10.37 -11.78 -6.47
CA PHE A 30 10.87 -10.40 -6.49
C PHE A 30 10.26 -9.51 -5.40
N ARG A 31 9.32 -10.02 -4.58
CA ARG A 31 8.61 -9.24 -3.55
C ARG A 31 9.53 -8.64 -2.48
N LYS A 32 10.64 -9.30 -2.17
CA LYS A 32 11.63 -8.85 -1.17
C LYS A 32 12.80 -8.07 -1.78
N THR A 33 12.91 -8.07 -3.11
CA THR A 33 14.02 -7.44 -3.83
C THR A 33 13.60 -6.03 -4.23
N LYS A 34 14.56 -5.10 -4.38
CA LYS A 34 14.28 -3.74 -4.85
C LYS A 34 13.35 -3.79 -6.08
N ASN A 35 12.37 -2.88 -6.15
CA ASN A 35 11.28 -2.86 -7.15
C ASN A 35 11.69 -2.98 -8.62
N LYS A 36 12.99 -2.90 -8.94
CA LYS A 36 13.57 -2.95 -10.28
C LYS A 36 13.96 -4.39 -10.62
N VAL A 37 13.40 -4.90 -11.73
CA VAL A 37 13.69 -6.23 -12.29
C VAL A 37 14.27 -6.04 -13.68
N THR A 38 15.35 -6.75 -13.97
CA THR A 38 15.98 -6.74 -15.30
C THR A 38 15.53 -7.98 -16.09
N GLY A 39 14.77 -7.76 -17.15
CA GLY A 39 14.39 -8.77 -18.13
C GLY A 39 15.52 -9.06 -19.10
N LYS A 40 15.75 -10.35 -19.38
CA LYS A 40 16.70 -10.80 -20.40
C LYS A 40 15.93 -11.38 -21.58
N CYS A 41 16.26 -10.95 -22.80
CA CYS A 41 15.69 -11.48 -24.03
C CYS A 41 16.80 -11.85 -25.01
N LYS A 42 16.58 -12.83 -25.89
CA LYS A 42 17.56 -13.19 -26.92
C LYS A 42 17.89 -12.05 -27.91
N CYS A 43 17.02 -11.03 -28.02
CA CYS A 43 17.19 -9.93 -28.99
C CYS A 43 17.87 -8.66 -28.40
N ILE A 44 17.99 -8.55 -27.07
CA ILE A 44 18.62 -7.44 -26.34
C ILE A 44 19.30 -7.92 -25.07
N GLU A 45 20.42 -7.31 -24.69
CA GLU A 45 21.18 -7.68 -23.49
C GLU A 45 20.32 -7.65 -22.21
N GLY A 46 19.45 -6.65 -22.08
CA GLY A 46 18.44 -6.58 -21.04
C GLY A 46 17.57 -5.33 -21.11
N PHE A 47 16.49 -5.33 -20.34
CA PHE A 47 15.60 -4.18 -20.16
C PHE A 47 15.04 -4.15 -18.75
N ASP A 48 14.89 -2.95 -18.19
CA ASP A 48 14.47 -2.77 -16.81
C ASP A 48 13.01 -2.40 -16.70
N PHE A 49 12.30 -3.07 -15.80
CA PHE A 49 10.92 -2.79 -15.45
C PHE A 49 10.69 -2.88 -13.94
N THR A 50 9.54 -2.40 -13.49
CA THR A 50 9.11 -2.55 -12.10
C THR A 50 7.86 -3.37 -12.01
N LEU A 51 7.76 -4.19 -10.96
CA LEU A 51 6.56 -4.94 -10.65
C LEU A 51 5.63 -4.09 -9.77
N GLU A 52 4.42 -3.83 -10.27
CA GLU A 52 3.37 -3.13 -9.53
C GLU A 52 2.41 -4.15 -8.92
N TYR A 53 2.55 -4.37 -7.62
CA TYR A 53 1.71 -5.29 -6.84
C TYR A 53 0.42 -4.62 -6.31
N ARG A 54 0.30 -3.30 -6.46
CA ARG A 54 -0.83 -2.56 -5.88
C ARG A 54 -2.08 -2.74 -6.73
N LYS A 55 -3.17 -3.16 -6.08
CA LYS A 55 -4.51 -3.32 -6.70
C LYS A 55 -5.42 -2.11 -6.56
N HIS A 56 -5.14 -1.20 -5.63
CA HIS A 56 -6.02 -0.08 -5.31
C HIS A 56 -5.31 1.26 -5.48
N TYR A 57 -6.05 2.23 -6.02
CA TYR A 57 -5.63 3.63 -6.09
C TYR A 57 -5.35 4.19 -4.69
N ARG A 58 -4.35 5.06 -4.60
CA ARG A 58 -3.99 5.81 -3.41
C ARG A 58 -4.25 7.28 -3.63
N LYS A 59 -5.14 7.85 -2.83
CA LYS A 59 -5.40 9.28 -2.79
C LYS A 59 -4.42 9.93 -1.82
N LYS A 60 -3.74 10.99 -2.26
CA LYS A 60 -2.95 11.84 -1.36
C LYS A 60 -3.92 12.69 -0.54
N VAL A 61 -3.70 12.71 0.77
CA VAL A 61 -4.56 13.42 1.72
C VAL A 61 -3.70 14.03 2.81
N GLN A 62 -4.30 14.87 3.66
CA GLN A 62 -3.70 15.37 4.89
C GLN A 62 -4.78 15.38 5.96
N LEU A 63 -5.01 14.23 6.59
CA LEU A 63 -6.09 14.04 7.57
C LEU A 63 -5.48 13.73 8.94
N PRO A 64 -5.94 14.36 10.02
CA PRO A 64 -5.57 13.95 11.37
C PRO A 64 -6.16 12.58 11.68
N CYS A 65 -5.40 11.75 12.38
CA CYS A 65 -5.87 10.47 12.89
C CYS A 65 -5.31 10.15 14.27
N GLU A 66 -6.06 9.34 14.99
CA GLU A 66 -5.64 8.70 16.23
C GLU A 66 -5.37 7.22 15.97
N TYR A 67 -4.41 6.66 16.70
CA TYR A 67 -4.14 5.23 16.66
C TYR A 67 -3.93 4.66 18.07
N ILE A 68 -4.22 3.37 18.21
CA ILE A 68 -3.88 2.56 19.38
C ILE A 68 -3.15 1.31 18.91
N VAL A 69 -1.97 1.01 19.46
CA VAL A 69 -1.27 -0.25 19.24
C VAL A 69 -1.92 -1.31 20.13
N GLN A 70 -2.66 -2.26 19.56
CA GLN A 70 -3.56 -3.17 20.30
C GLN A 70 -2.86 -3.94 21.42
N GLU A 71 -1.70 -4.53 21.15
CA GLU A 71 -0.99 -5.35 22.15
C GLU A 71 -0.30 -4.52 23.24
N LYS A 72 0.06 -3.27 22.93
CA LYS A 72 0.84 -2.39 23.83
C LYS A 72 -0.04 -1.39 24.57
N GLY A 73 -1.26 -1.15 24.10
CA GLY A 73 -2.13 -0.07 24.56
C GLY A 73 -1.61 1.35 24.26
N GLU A 74 -0.47 1.48 23.57
CA GLU A 74 0.14 2.77 23.24
C GLU A 74 -0.75 3.55 22.28
N LYS A 75 -1.11 4.78 22.66
CA LYS A 75 -1.96 5.67 21.86
C LYS A 75 -1.16 6.83 21.31
N GLY A 76 -1.55 7.34 20.15
CA GLY A 76 -0.93 8.52 19.59
C GLY A 76 -1.75 9.17 18.49
N GLU A 77 -1.30 10.36 18.11
CA GLU A 77 -1.83 11.14 17.00
C GLU A 77 -0.87 11.06 15.81
N ALA A 78 -1.43 11.18 14.61
CA ALA A 78 -0.70 11.12 13.37
C ALA A 78 -1.41 11.92 12.26
N ILE A 79 -0.68 12.18 11.17
CA ILE A 79 -1.20 12.75 9.94
C ILE A 79 -1.18 11.69 8.84
N ILE A 80 -2.33 11.42 8.25
CA ILE A 80 -2.49 10.54 7.10
C ILE A 80 -2.01 11.27 5.85
N TRP A 81 -1.13 10.64 5.09
CA TRP A 81 -0.56 11.17 3.85
C TRP A 81 -1.06 10.44 2.59
N GLU A 82 -1.28 9.12 2.68
CA GLU A 82 -1.88 8.33 1.60
C GLU A 82 -2.99 7.43 2.15
N LEU A 83 -4.10 7.37 1.42
CA LEU A 83 -5.23 6.52 1.75
C LEU A 83 -5.68 5.71 0.53
N SER A 84 -6.00 4.44 0.73
CA SER A 84 -6.57 3.52 -0.27
C SER A 84 -7.66 2.66 0.34
N LEU A 85 -8.36 1.90 -0.50
CA LEU A 85 -9.36 0.94 -0.03
C LEU A 85 -8.77 -0.14 0.89
N SER A 86 -7.51 -0.49 0.67
CA SER A 86 -6.85 -1.59 1.37
C SER A 86 -5.89 -1.16 2.47
N GLY A 87 -5.65 0.14 2.67
CA GLY A 87 -4.63 0.55 3.62
C GLY A 87 -4.33 2.04 3.61
N ILE A 88 -3.38 2.38 4.48
CA ILE A 88 -3.11 3.73 4.94
C ILE A 88 -1.60 3.94 5.10
N GLN A 89 -1.15 5.15 4.83
CA GLN A 89 0.16 5.64 5.24
C GLN A 89 -0.02 6.91 6.07
N PHE A 90 0.60 6.94 7.24
CA PHE A 90 0.58 8.09 8.13
C PHE A 90 1.96 8.36 8.73
N GLU A 91 2.15 9.56 9.26
CA GLU A 91 3.31 9.95 10.06
C GLU A 91 2.88 10.29 11.48
N THR A 92 3.52 9.69 12.48
CA THR A 92 3.21 9.99 13.88
C THR A 92 3.70 11.37 14.32
N MET A 93 2.94 12.03 15.18
CA MET A 93 3.31 13.36 15.71
C MET A 93 4.54 13.30 16.61
N ARG A 94 4.74 12.19 17.33
CA ARG A 94 5.87 11.96 18.24
C ARG A 94 6.63 10.68 17.85
N PRO A 95 7.88 10.49 18.31
CA PRO A 95 8.53 9.19 18.25
C PRO A 95 7.62 8.11 18.84
N ASN A 96 7.61 6.93 18.22
CA ASN A 96 6.72 5.83 18.56
C ASN A 96 7.51 4.51 18.57
N LYS A 97 6.94 3.47 19.19
CA LYS A 97 7.50 2.10 19.20
C LYS A 97 6.71 1.13 18.32
N ILE A 98 6.09 1.66 17.26
CA ILE A 98 5.36 0.85 16.28
C ILE A 98 6.38 0.05 15.48
N SER A 99 6.13 -1.25 15.38
CA SER A 99 6.96 -2.20 14.63
C SER A 99 6.15 -2.82 13.50
N SER A 100 6.86 -3.38 12.51
CA SER A 100 6.22 -4.25 11.52
C SER A 100 5.44 -5.36 12.22
N ASP A 101 4.34 -5.77 11.60
CA ASP A 101 3.37 -6.75 12.10
C ASP A 101 2.48 -6.32 13.28
N ASP A 102 2.74 -5.19 13.95
CA ASP A 102 1.83 -4.63 14.95
C ASP A 102 0.42 -4.42 14.36
N ILE A 103 -0.61 -4.63 15.19
CA ILE A 103 -1.99 -4.30 14.85
C ILE A 103 -2.36 -2.95 15.46
N LEU A 104 -2.71 -2.02 14.58
CA LEU A 104 -3.18 -0.69 14.93
C LEU A 104 -4.69 -0.65 14.86
N ASP A 105 -5.30 -0.06 15.88
CA ASP A 105 -6.66 0.44 15.79
C ASP A 105 -6.61 1.92 15.40
N VAL A 106 -7.08 2.25 14.19
CA VAL A 106 -6.93 3.58 13.59
C VAL A 106 -8.29 4.24 13.41
N LYS A 107 -8.39 5.49 13.84
CA LYS A 107 -9.60 6.30 13.77
C LYS A 107 -9.31 7.67 13.15
N PHE A 108 -10.10 8.08 12.16
CA PHE A 108 -9.97 9.37 11.49
C PHE A 108 -11.28 9.82 10.85
N LYS A 109 -11.36 11.10 10.50
CA LYS A 109 -12.49 11.66 9.73
C LYS A 109 -12.03 12.05 8.34
N LEU A 110 -12.86 11.74 7.36
CA LEU A 110 -12.69 12.21 6.00
C LEU A 110 -12.97 13.73 5.93
N ASP A 111 -12.36 14.41 4.99
CA ASP A 111 -12.59 15.84 4.76
C ASP A 111 -13.79 16.12 3.83
N ASN A 112 -14.60 15.10 3.53
CA ASN A 112 -15.87 15.24 2.82
C ASN A 112 -16.90 16.09 3.61
N PRO A 113 -17.97 16.60 2.98
CA PRO A 113 -18.98 17.41 3.66
C PRO A 113 -19.61 16.73 4.89
N LEU A 114 -19.77 15.41 4.86
CA LEU A 114 -20.31 14.62 5.96
C LEU A 114 -19.32 14.39 7.12
N LYS A 115 -18.04 14.69 6.92
CA LYS A 115 -16.95 14.38 7.86
C LYS A 115 -17.00 12.93 8.35
N SER A 116 -17.26 12.01 7.43
CA SER A 116 -17.47 10.59 7.70
C SER A 116 -16.32 10.03 8.53
N GLU A 117 -16.66 9.35 9.62
CA GLU A 117 -15.68 8.74 10.51
C GLU A 117 -15.33 7.34 10.01
N ILE A 118 -14.02 7.08 9.87
CA ILE A 118 -13.47 5.79 9.49
C ILE A 118 -12.75 5.22 10.70
N HIS A 119 -13.11 3.98 11.05
CA HIS A 119 -12.51 3.23 12.15
C HIS A 119 -12.13 1.83 11.65
N ARG A 120 -10.84 1.51 11.67
CA ARG A 120 -10.30 0.27 11.09
C ARG A 120 -9.10 -0.26 11.86
N PHE A 121 -9.05 -1.59 11.98
CA PHE A 121 -7.81 -2.29 12.30
C PHE A 121 -6.90 -2.33 11.07
N ALA A 122 -5.61 -2.08 11.30
CA ALA A 122 -4.59 -2.10 10.27
C ALA A 122 -3.33 -2.81 10.75
N LYS A 123 -2.84 -3.78 9.99
CA LYS A 123 -1.56 -4.45 10.24
C LYS A 123 -0.41 -3.64 9.64
N VAL A 124 0.61 -3.35 10.43
CA VAL A 124 1.79 -2.61 9.97
C VAL A 124 2.60 -3.46 8.99
N ILE A 125 2.87 -2.90 7.81
CA ILE A 125 3.67 -3.54 6.75
C ILE A 125 5.12 -3.06 6.80
N TRP A 126 5.32 -1.77 7.09
CA TRP A 126 6.65 -1.18 7.23
C TRP A 126 6.62 0.06 8.11
N THR A 127 7.75 0.35 8.73
CA THR A 127 8.01 1.60 9.44
C THR A 127 9.32 2.21 8.93
N LYS A 128 9.38 3.54 8.88
CA LYS A 128 10.58 4.30 8.56
C LYS A 128 10.56 5.60 9.36
N ASN A 129 11.36 5.67 10.41
CA ASN A 129 11.28 6.75 11.40
C ASN A 129 9.85 6.83 11.96
N ARG A 130 9.18 7.98 11.78
CA ARG A 130 7.79 8.20 12.17
C ARG A 130 6.75 7.79 11.12
N ASN A 131 7.19 7.43 9.91
CA ASN A 131 6.30 7.03 8.84
C ASN A 131 5.93 5.55 9.00
N VAL A 132 4.64 5.27 8.87
CA VAL A 132 4.07 3.95 9.03
C VAL A 132 3.18 3.67 7.81
N GLY A 133 3.41 2.53 7.16
CA GLY A 133 2.50 1.99 6.16
C GLY A 133 1.79 0.76 6.72
N ALA A 134 0.46 0.78 6.71
CA ALA A 134 -0.36 -0.30 7.26
C ALA A 134 -1.44 -0.75 6.28
N GLN A 135 -1.78 -2.04 6.33
CA GLN A 135 -2.83 -2.67 5.54
C GLN A 135 -4.06 -2.89 6.39
N PHE A 136 -5.23 -2.44 5.94
CA PHE A 136 -6.48 -2.67 6.65
C PHE A 136 -6.80 -4.17 6.71
N SER A 137 -7.27 -4.61 7.88
CA SER A 137 -7.88 -5.92 8.03
C SER A 137 -9.10 -6.03 7.10
N LYS A 138 -9.33 -7.22 6.53
CA LYS A 138 -10.51 -7.47 5.69
C LYS A 138 -11.77 -7.26 6.52
N SER A 139 -12.49 -6.18 6.22
CA SER A 139 -13.83 -5.94 6.74
C SER A 139 -14.85 -6.77 5.96
N LYS A 140 -15.82 -7.39 6.66
CA LYS A 140 -16.98 -8.01 6.00
C LYS A 140 -17.91 -6.97 5.36
N LEU A 141 -17.84 -5.72 5.83
CA LEU A 141 -18.66 -4.62 5.36
C LEU A 141 -17.84 -3.71 4.44
N TYR A 142 -18.31 -3.51 3.21
CA TYR A 142 -17.76 -2.52 2.31
C TYR A 142 -18.00 -1.12 2.90
N ASP A 143 -16.93 -0.37 3.10
CA ASP A 143 -17.03 1.01 3.57
C ASP A 143 -17.43 1.90 2.40
N LYS A 144 -18.74 2.15 2.27
CA LYS A 144 -19.27 2.96 1.19
C LYS A 144 -18.63 4.35 1.21
N ASP A 145 -18.47 4.95 2.39
CA ASP A 145 -17.94 6.30 2.55
C ASP A 145 -16.49 6.39 2.08
N LEU A 146 -15.63 5.46 2.54
CA LEU A 146 -14.25 5.38 2.05
C LEU A 146 -14.21 5.10 0.54
N GLY A 147 -15.08 4.21 0.04
CA GLY A 147 -15.19 3.90 -1.37
C GLY A 147 -15.54 5.11 -2.23
N PHE A 148 -16.56 5.88 -1.85
CA PHE A 148 -16.95 7.11 -2.52
C PHE A 148 -15.87 8.17 -2.43
N TYR A 149 -15.23 8.31 -1.27
CA TYR A 149 -14.17 9.28 -1.05
C TYR A 149 -12.92 9.05 -1.94
N LEU A 150 -12.64 7.80 -2.25
CA LEU A 150 -11.52 7.38 -3.09
C LEU A 150 -11.85 7.32 -4.59
N LYS A 151 -13.12 7.50 -4.97
CA LYS A 151 -13.46 7.73 -6.38
C LYS A 151 -12.85 9.06 -6.82
N LYS A 152 -12.22 9.04 -7.99
CA LYS A 152 -11.69 10.24 -8.64
C LYS A 152 -12.82 11.17 -9.04
#